data_AF-A0A1S9CUE3-F1
#
_entry.id   AF-A0A1S9CUE3-F1
#
_cell.length_a   1.000
_cell.length_b   1.000
_cell.length_c   1.000
_cell.angle_alpha   90.00
_cell.angle_beta   90.00
_cell.angle_gamma   90.00
#
_symmetry.space_group_name_H-M   'P 1'
#
loop_
_entity.id
_entity.type
_entity.pdbx_description
1 polymer ?
#
loop_
_entity_poly.entity_id
_entity_poly.type
_entity_poly.pdbx_seq_one_letter_code
_entity_poly.pdbx_strand_id
1 'polypeptide(L)'
;MQTGGPQGISQQNGGPQGTTSQEFSPENMPPESMMQAQTPPNIQDMAQNQQLPPNTQEGMTPPPTSSEGGVSKDEGQFWSNNYYLVEAEGSRDGEIAFGVNHATGHIKAYLAEANSSAGMKYVRAVRGEEYGVNQYVDNGNGTITDNETGLMWMSVDTGEAVNWEEALIQAENSEFAGYSDWRLPDVKELQSIIDYSGSYPAIDQDFFTCTELAENEFYYYWTSTSAYFNEGDVLNPFAWYVAFGFAVDDTGSDYHGAGGVRFSPKYPESEALGEGGDNSLNSVRLVRTISE
;
A
#
# COMPACT_ATOMS: atom_id res chain seq x y z
N MET A 1 -42.85 22.54 23.18
CA MET A 1 -42.58 21.49 22.17
C MET A 1 -41.35 21.92 21.41
N GLN A 2 -40.18 21.42 21.80
CA GLN A 2 -38.94 21.59 21.05
C GLN A 2 -38.88 20.50 19.98
N THR A 3 -38.76 20.89 18.72
CA THR A 3 -38.47 19.99 17.60
C THR A 3 -36.97 20.00 17.38
N GLY A 4 -36.27 18.96 17.86
CA GLY A 4 -34.88 18.70 17.49
C GLY A 4 -34.84 18.01 16.12
N GLY A 5 -34.12 18.60 15.17
CA GLY A 5 -33.79 17.94 13.91
C GLY A 5 -32.71 16.88 14.14
N PRO A 6 -32.70 15.79 13.36
CA PRO A 6 -31.64 14.79 13.47
C PRO A 6 -30.33 15.36 12.92
N GLN A 7 -29.28 15.31 13.75
CA GLN A 7 -27.90 15.55 13.34
C GLN A 7 -27.49 14.43 12.36
N GLY A 8 -27.06 14.82 11.17
CA GLY A 8 -26.46 13.91 10.21
C GLY A 8 -25.05 13.56 10.67
N ILE A 9 -24.85 12.29 11.03
CA ILE A 9 -23.53 11.68 11.19
C ILE A 9 -23.16 11.17 9.79
N SER A 10 -22.17 11.79 9.13
CA SER A 10 -21.59 11.19 7.93
C SER A 10 -20.69 10.04 8.38
N GLN A 11 -21.16 8.81 8.23
CA GLN A 11 -20.25 7.66 8.24
C GLN A 11 -19.40 7.76 6.98
N GLN A 12 -18.11 8.07 7.14
CA GLN A 12 -17.13 7.88 6.08
C GLN A 12 -16.91 6.37 5.97
N ASN A 13 -17.35 5.76 4.87
CA ASN A 13 -17.07 4.37 4.56
C ASN A 13 -15.61 4.29 4.06
N GLY A 14 -14.66 4.30 4.99
CA GLY A 14 -13.27 3.96 4.71
C GLY A 14 -13.13 2.45 4.47
N GLY A 15 -12.06 2.01 3.79
CA GLY A 15 -11.77 0.58 3.60
C GLY A 15 -11.56 -0.18 4.91
N PRO A 16 -11.29 -1.50 4.87
CA PRO A 16 -11.19 -2.37 6.05
C PRO A 16 -10.52 -1.72 7.26
N GLN A 17 -11.33 -1.21 8.18
CA GLN A 17 -10.84 -0.57 9.39
C GLN A 17 -10.71 -1.67 10.45
N GLY A 18 -9.48 -1.94 10.88
CA GLY A 18 -9.28 -2.63 12.15
C GLY A 18 -9.90 -1.79 13.25
N THR A 19 -11.01 -2.25 13.83
CA THR A 19 -11.48 -1.66 15.08
C THR A 19 -10.38 -1.86 16.11
N THR A 20 -9.95 -0.79 16.77
CA THR A 20 -9.07 -0.93 17.93
C THR A 20 -9.73 -1.91 18.90
N SER A 21 -9.02 -2.99 19.21
CA SER A 21 -9.44 -4.10 20.08
C SER A 21 -10.72 -4.86 19.68
N GLN A 22 -10.58 -5.89 18.84
CA GLN A 22 -11.33 -7.14 19.08
C GLN A 22 -10.40 -8.12 19.80
N GLU A 23 -10.88 -8.73 20.88
CA GLU A 23 -10.14 -9.78 21.60
C GLU A 23 -9.92 -10.97 20.65
N PHE A 24 -8.68 -11.16 20.21
CA PHE A 24 -8.28 -12.30 19.39
C PHE A 24 -8.07 -13.57 20.22
N SER A 25 -8.36 -14.72 19.60
CA SER A 25 -8.06 -16.04 20.15
C SER A 25 -6.54 -16.17 20.37
N PRO A 26 -6.08 -16.65 21.54
CA PRO A 26 -4.66 -16.64 21.94
C PRO A 26 -3.74 -17.58 21.12
N GLU A 27 -4.23 -18.21 20.06
CA GLU A 27 -3.46 -19.21 19.31
C GLU A 27 -2.58 -18.60 18.18
N ASN A 28 -2.75 -17.31 17.82
CA ASN A 28 -2.02 -16.66 16.72
C ASN A 28 -1.36 -15.30 17.07
N MET A 29 -1.27 -14.91 18.35
CA MET A 29 -0.57 -13.67 18.75
C MET A 29 0.95 -13.89 18.88
N PRO A 30 1.81 -12.97 18.38
CA PRO A 30 3.22 -12.96 18.75
C PRO A 30 3.38 -12.69 20.27
N PRO A 31 4.48 -13.13 20.91
CA PRO A 31 4.66 -12.99 22.35
C PRO A 31 4.66 -11.51 22.82
N GLU A 32 4.09 -11.24 23.99
CA GLU A 32 4.02 -9.92 24.68
C GLU A 32 5.37 -9.18 24.84
N SER A 33 6.50 -9.81 24.49
CA SER A 33 7.84 -9.22 24.60
C SER A 33 8.14 -8.08 23.63
N MET A 34 7.22 -7.73 22.71
CA MET A 34 7.40 -6.67 21.72
C MET A 34 7.09 -5.24 22.21
N MET A 35 6.64 -5.03 23.47
CA MET A 35 6.17 -3.72 23.94
C MET A 35 6.99 -3.12 25.10
N GLN A 36 8.28 -2.85 24.91
CA GLN A 36 9.02 -1.98 25.83
C GLN A 36 9.59 -0.76 25.08
N ALA A 37 8.77 0.29 25.00
CA ALA A 37 9.15 1.56 24.41
C ALA A 37 10.24 2.26 25.24
N GLN A 38 11.37 2.56 24.60
CA GLN A 38 12.29 3.61 25.04
C GLN A 38 12.09 4.85 24.14
N THR A 39 12.34 6.03 24.69
CA THR A 39 12.13 7.33 24.02
C THR A 39 12.87 7.44 22.68
N PRO A 40 12.18 7.81 21.58
CA PRO A 40 12.76 7.86 20.24
C PRO A 40 13.65 9.10 19.99
N PRO A 41 14.66 9.02 19.09
CA PRO A 41 15.45 10.15 18.61
C PRO A 41 14.73 10.99 17.52
N ASN A 42 15.29 12.16 17.22
CA ASN A 42 14.68 13.26 16.47
C ASN A 42 14.59 13.01 14.94
N ILE A 43 13.41 13.30 14.36
CA ILE A 43 12.96 13.06 12.96
C ILE A 43 13.82 13.76 11.88
N GLN A 44 14.67 14.72 12.24
CA GLN A 44 15.39 15.55 11.27
C GLN A 44 16.58 14.87 10.56
N ASP A 45 17.03 13.69 11.00
CA ASP A 45 18.24 13.05 10.48
C ASP A 45 18.02 12.06 9.31
N MET A 46 16.77 11.73 8.93
CA MET A 46 16.49 10.64 7.97
C MET A 46 16.36 11.03 6.48
N ALA A 47 16.53 12.30 6.10
CA ALA A 47 16.13 12.79 4.77
C ALA A 47 17.26 12.99 3.72
N GLN A 48 18.51 12.54 3.94
CA GLN A 48 19.66 13.08 3.19
C GLN A 48 20.35 12.22 2.12
N ASN A 49 19.84 11.07 1.64
CA ASN A 49 20.65 10.32 0.66
C ASN A 49 19.93 9.49 -0.43
N GLN A 50 19.20 10.16 -1.34
CA GLN A 50 18.80 9.55 -2.61
C GLN A 50 19.21 10.45 -3.80
N GLN A 51 20.36 10.15 -4.42
CA GLN A 51 20.70 10.71 -5.73
C GLN A 51 20.17 9.77 -6.84
N LEU A 52 19.28 10.28 -7.67
CA LEU A 52 18.79 9.60 -8.88
C LEU A 52 19.87 9.60 -9.98
N PRO A 53 19.98 8.54 -10.80
CA PRO A 53 20.96 8.47 -11.89
C PRO A 53 20.61 9.46 -13.04
N PRO A 54 21.63 9.90 -13.82
CA PRO A 54 21.43 10.89 -14.88
C PRO A 54 20.68 10.30 -16.09
N ASN A 55 19.60 10.97 -16.46
CA ASN A 55 18.72 10.61 -17.57
C ASN A 55 19.39 10.95 -18.93
N THR A 56 19.70 9.96 -19.75
CA THR A 56 20.24 10.15 -21.11
C THR A 56 19.41 9.40 -22.14
N GLN A 57 18.21 9.90 -22.46
CA GLN A 57 17.56 9.64 -23.75
C GLN A 57 16.78 10.87 -24.21
N GLU A 58 17.32 11.56 -25.22
CA GLU A 58 16.56 12.49 -26.06
C GLU A 58 15.56 11.66 -26.89
N GLY A 59 14.25 11.97 -26.82
CA GLY A 59 13.31 11.46 -27.82
C GLY A 59 11.86 11.23 -27.43
N MET A 60 11.45 11.43 -26.18
CA MET A 60 10.03 11.49 -25.82
C MET A 60 9.75 12.82 -25.14
N THR A 61 8.91 13.65 -25.76
CA THR A 61 8.34 14.80 -25.04
C THR A 61 7.61 14.23 -23.82
N PRO A 62 7.99 14.62 -22.58
CA PRO A 62 7.26 14.17 -21.41
C PRO A 62 5.77 14.50 -21.58
N PRO A 63 4.86 13.66 -21.03
CA PRO A 63 3.44 13.98 -21.06
C PRO A 63 3.24 15.39 -20.50
N PRO A 64 2.29 16.16 -21.05
CA PRO A 64 2.07 17.53 -20.62
C PRO A 64 1.82 17.53 -19.11
N THR A 65 2.65 18.27 -18.38
CA THR A 65 2.42 18.60 -16.97
C THR A 65 1.44 19.77 -16.95
N SER A 66 0.40 19.66 -16.12
CA SER A 66 -0.59 20.74 -15.96
C SER A 66 0.06 22.10 -15.66
N SER A 67 -0.59 23.16 -16.13
CA SER A 67 -0.10 24.54 -16.06
C SER A 67 -0.43 25.28 -14.76
N GLU A 68 -1.00 24.66 -13.72
CA GLU A 68 -1.24 25.32 -12.42
C GLU A 68 -1.20 24.31 -11.25
N GLY A 69 -0.14 24.35 -10.42
CA GLY A 69 -0.20 24.03 -8.97
C GLY A 69 -0.29 22.58 -8.47
N GLY A 70 -0.05 21.54 -9.30
CA GLY A 70 -0.01 20.16 -8.81
C GLY A 70 0.09 19.09 -9.90
N VAL A 71 0.20 17.83 -9.49
CA VAL A 71 0.22 16.66 -10.38
C VAL A 71 -1.20 16.11 -10.57
N SER A 72 -1.72 16.07 -11.79
CA SER A 72 -3.07 15.53 -12.06
C SER A 72 -3.07 14.00 -12.09
N LYS A 73 -4.08 13.38 -11.46
CA LYS A 73 -4.32 11.93 -11.53
C LYS A 73 -4.72 11.43 -12.91
N ASP A 74 -5.19 12.32 -13.79
CA ASP A 74 -5.58 11.98 -15.15
C ASP A 74 -4.40 12.00 -16.13
N GLU A 75 -3.25 12.53 -15.68
CA GLU A 75 -2.00 12.56 -16.44
C GLU A 75 -1.16 11.31 -16.16
N GLY A 76 -0.34 10.92 -17.14
CA GLY A 76 0.70 9.91 -16.94
C GLY A 76 0.21 8.48 -16.62
N GLN A 77 -1.04 8.14 -16.95
CA GLN A 77 -1.57 6.79 -16.79
C GLN A 77 -1.13 5.88 -17.95
N PHE A 78 -0.58 4.71 -17.64
CA PHE A 78 -0.14 3.70 -18.60
C PHE A 78 -0.83 2.38 -18.32
N TRP A 79 -1.20 1.65 -19.37
CA TRP A 79 -1.64 0.26 -19.23
C TRP A 79 -0.45 -0.65 -18.87
N SER A 80 -0.68 -1.60 -17.97
CA SER A 80 0.14 -2.81 -17.89
C SER A 80 -0.55 -3.95 -18.67
N ASN A 81 0.15 -5.07 -18.84
CA ASN A 81 -0.43 -6.28 -19.42
C ASN A 81 -1.09 -7.20 -18.38
N ASN A 82 -1.11 -6.80 -17.11
CA ASN A 82 -1.71 -7.56 -16.03
C ASN A 82 -3.21 -7.29 -16.00
N TYR A 83 -4.00 -8.32 -16.28
CA TYR A 83 -5.44 -8.29 -16.03
C TYR A 83 -5.70 -8.43 -14.53
N TYR A 84 -6.75 -7.77 -14.05
CA TYR A 84 -7.28 -8.04 -12.73
C TYR A 84 -8.20 -9.25 -12.83
N LEU A 85 -7.76 -10.37 -12.25
CA LEU A 85 -8.37 -11.68 -12.44
C LEU A 85 -9.24 -12.13 -11.26
N VAL A 86 -9.35 -11.30 -10.21
CA VAL A 86 -10.10 -11.70 -9.03
C VAL A 86 -11.61 -11.63 -9.31
N GLU A 87 -12.27 -12.78 -9.20
CA GLU A 87 -13.72 -12.93 -9.31
C GLU A 87 -14.34 -13.05 -7.90
N ALA A 88 -14.84 -11.96 -7.33
CA ALA A 88 -15.52 -11.95 -6.04
C ALA A 88 -16.90 -11.28 -6.13
N GLU A 89 -17.76 -11.54 -5.13
CA GLU A 89 -19.07 -10.89 -5.04
C GLU A 89 -18.87 -9.38 -4.86
N GLY A 90 -19.38 -8.58 -5.81
CA GLY A 90 -19.17 -7.14 -5.87
C GLY A 90 -18.02 -6.69 -6.78
N SER A 91 -17.25 -7.61 -7.36
CA SER A 91 -16.29 -7.30 -8.43
C SER A 91 -17.01 -6.72 -9.65
N ARG A 92 -16.34 -5.79 -10.35
CA ARG A 92 -16.93 -5.07 -11.48
C ARG A 92 -17.13 -6.00 -12.67
N ASP A 93 -18.26 -5.90 -13.36
CA ASP A 93 -18.49 -6.59 -14.62
C ASP A 93 -17.60 -6.02 -15.73
N GLY A 94 -16.91 -6.89 -16.49
CA GLY A 94 -16.14 -6.53 -17.68
C GLY A 94 -14.66 -6.94 -17.62
N GLU A 95 -13.91 -6.68 -18.68
CA GLU A 95 -12.46 -6.86 -18.68
C GLU A 95 -11.81 -5.75 -17.86
N ILE A 96 -10.97 -6.11 -16.90
CA ILE A 96 -10.30 -5.18 -15.99
C ILE A 96 -8.80 -5.42 -16.10
N ALA A 97 -8.03 -4.33 -16.23
CA ALA A 97 -6.57 -4.39 -16.26
C ALA A 97 -5.95 -3.36 -15.32
N PHE A 98 -4.76 -3.64 -14.83
CA PHE A 98 -4.01 -2.68 -14.03
C PHE A 98 -3.45 -1.55 -14.91
N GLY A 99 -3.46 -0.36 -14.32
CA GLY A 99 -2.78 0.81 -14.87
C GLY A 99 -1.80 1.38 -13.84
N VAL A 100 -0.66 1.83 -14.34
CA VAL A 100 0.38 2.52 -13.56
C VAL A 100 0.33 4.00 -13.90
N ASN A 101 0.19 4.86 -12.89
CA ASN A 101 0.31 6.29 -13.09
C ASN A 101 1.73 6.74 -12.72
N HIS A 102 2.54 7.07 -13.73
CA HIS A 102 3.91 7.54 -13.52
C HIS A 102 4.01 8.97 -12.97
N ALA A 103 2.94 9.76 -13.08
CA ALA A 103 2.91 11.11 -12.54
C ALA A 103 2.65 11.07 -11.02
N THR A 104 1.69 10.26 -10.58
CA THR A 104 1.26 10.22 -9.17
C THR A 104 1.82 9.04 -8.39
N GLY A 105 2.27 7.96 -9.03
CA GLY A 105 2.75 6.73 -8.39
C GLY A 105 1.68 5.65 -8.16
N HIS A 106 0.40 5.93 -8.45
CA HIS A 106 -0.68 4.97 -8.25
C HIS A 106 -0.58 3.74 -9.14
N ILE A 107 -1.02 2.61 -8.58
CA ILE A 107 -1.36 1.39 -9.32
C ILE A 107 -2.79 1.05 -8.97
N LYS A 108 -3.65 0.92 -9.98
CA LYS A 108 -5.08 0.66 -9.79
C LYS A 108 -5.63 -0.23 -10.90
N ALA A 109 -6.65 -1.00 -10.60
CA ALA A 109 -7.44 -1.72 -11.58
C ALA A 109 -8.42 -0.76 -12.28
N TYR A 110 -8.55 -0.89 -13.61
CA TYR A 110 -9.45 -0.08 -14.43
C TYR A 110 -10.22 -0.96 -15.39
N LEU A 111 -11.47 -0.59 -15.68
CA LEU A 111 -12.21 -1.19 -16.79
C LEU A 111 -11.44 -0.95 -18.10
N ALA A 112 -11.14 -2.03 -18.81
CA ALA A 112 -10.44 -2.04 -20.09
C ALA A 112 -11.42 -1.78 -21.25
N GLU A 113 -12.27 -0.75 -21.12
CA GLU A 113 -13.27 -0.42 -22.14
C GLU A 113 -12.70 0.48 -23.24
N ALA A 114 -12.74 -0.01 -24.47
CA ALA A 114 -12.16 0.65 -25.65
C ALA A 114 -12.88 1.95 -26.11
N ASN A 115 -13.99 2.35 -25.50
CA ASN A 115 -14.90 3.36 -26.08
C ASN A 115 -15.07 4.66 -25.28
N SER A 116 -14.33 4.86 -24.19
CA SER A 116 -14.35 6.14 -23.46
C SER A 116 -12.98 6.82 -23.51
N SER A 117 -12.96 8.15 -23.66
CA SER A 117 -11.73 8.94 -23.53
C SER A 117 -11.08 8.80 -22.15
N ALA A 118 -11.86 8.43 -21.13
CA ALA A 118 -11.40 8.10 -19.78
C ALA A 118 -10.70 6.72 -19.69
N GLY A 119 -10.96 5.80 -20.63
CA GLY A 119 -10.31 4.49 -20.74
C GLY A 119 -9.01 4.51 -21.55
N MET A 120 -8.70 5.60 -22.25
CA MET A 120 -7.47 5.70 -23.04
C MET A 120 -6.29 6.01 -22.11
N LYS A 121 -5.37 5.05 -21.96
CA LYS A 121 -4.11 5.21 -21.25
C LYS A 121 -2.94 5.06 -22.22
N TYR A 122 -1.79 5.60 -21.84
CA TYR A 122 -0.56 5.42 -22.61
C TYR A 122 -0.10 3.97 -22.57
N VAL A 123 0.75 3.59 -23.53
CA VAL A 123 1.39 2.26 -23.56
C VAL A 123 2.89 2.48 -23.61
N ARG A 124 3.62 1.74 -22.78
CA ARG A 124 5.07 1.65 -22.82
C ARG A 124 5.45 0.18 -23.01
N ALA A 125 6.08 -0.13 -24.13
CA ALA A 125 6.56 -1.48 -24.40
C ALA A 125 7.92 -1.73 -23.72
N VAL A 126 8.12 -2.95 -23.23
CA VAL A 126 9.39 -3.45 -22.68
C VAL A 126 9.85 -4.68 -23.47
N ARG A 127 11.14 -4.98 -23.45
CA ARG A 127 11.74 -6.19 -24.05
C ARG A 127 12.81 -6.75 -23.12
N GLY A 128 12.97 -8.07 -23.09
CA GLY A 128 13.98 -8.74 -22.26
C GLY A 128 13.40 -9.96 -21.54
N GLU A 129 14.16 -10.46 -20.59
CA GLU A 129 13.71 -11.47 -19.63
C GLU A 129 12.66 -10.88 -18.67
N GLU A 130 11.97 -11.76 -17.96
CA GLU A 130 11.06 -11.38 -16.89
C GLU A 130 11.82 -10.70 -15.74
N TYR A 131 11.30 -9.58 -15.26
CA TYR A 131 11.87 -8.80 -14.16
C TYR A 131 11.06 -9.02 -12.89
N GLY A 132 11.74 -9.09 -11.74
CA GLY A 132 11.07 -9.14 -10.43
C GLY A 132 10.49 -10.51 -10.09
N VAL A 133 11.10 -11.60 -10.58
CA VAL A 133 10.75 -12.96 -10.17
C VAL A 133 11.39 -13.23 -8.80
N ASN A 134 10.57 -13.25 -7.76
CA ASN A 134 11.03 -13.49 -6.40
C ASN A 134 11.65 -14.90 -6.23
N GLN A 135 12.63 -15.02 -5.34
CA GLN A 135 13.27 -16.29 -4.98
C GLN A 135 13.13 -16.54 -3.48
N TYR A 136 11.92 -16.86 -3.06
CA TYR A 136 11.57 -17.05 -1.66
C TYR A 136 12.18 -18.31 -1.04
N VAL A 137 12.64 -18.16 0.20
CA VAL A 137 13.13 -19.22 1.08
C VAL A 137 12.50 -19.01 2.45
N ASP A 138 11.69 -19.97 2.89
CA ASP A 138 11.24 -20.02 4.28
C ASP A 138 12.40 -20.47 5.19
N ASN A 139 12.75 -19.63 6.16
CA ASN A 139 13.83 -19.88 7.10
C ASN A 139 13.40 -20.76 8.29
N GLY A 140 12.12 -21.15 8.37
CA GLY A 140 11.57 -22.03 9.41
C GLY A 140 11.44 -21.37 10.79
N ASN A 141 11.60 -20.05 10.85
CA ASN A 141 11.52 -19.24 12.08
C ASN A 141 10.54 -18.07 11.95
N GLY A 142 9.63 -18.14 10.97
CA GLY A 142 8.65 -17.09 10.68
C GLY A 142 9.18 -15.95 9.80
N THR A 143 10.37 -16.11 9.20
CA THR A 143 10.92 -15.16 8.22
C THR A 143 11.07 -15.78 6.84
N ILE A 144 10.84 -14.97 5.81
CA ILE A 144 10.99 -15.35 4.40
C ILE A 144 12.13 -14.53 3.80
N THR A 145 13.14 -15.19 3.25
CA THR A 145 14.19 -14.53 2.48
C THR A 145 13.83 -14.51 1.01
N ASP A 146 13.91 -13.35 0.38
CA ASP A 146 13.90 -13.24 -1.08
C ASP A 146 15.34 -13.02 -1.58
N ASN A 147 15.92 -14.04 -2.21
CA ASN A 147 17.29 -13.98 -2.70
C ASN A 147 17.45 -13.06 -3.92
N GLU A 148 16.37 -12.72 -4.63
CA GLU A 148 16.45 -11.82 -5.78
C GLU A 148 16.61 -10.36 -5.31
N THR A 149 15.87 -9.95 -4.28
CA THR A 149 15.94 -8.57 -3.75
C THR A 149 16.96 -8.40 -2.62
N GLY A 150 17.42 -9.49 -1.99
CA GLY A 150 18.26 -9.44 -0.79
C GLY A 150 17.50 -8.95 0.45
N LEU A 151 16.17 -9.05 0.42
CA LEU A 151 15.30 -8.68 1.53
C LEU A 151 14.88 -9.92 2.33
N MET A 152 14.66 -9.72 3.62
CA MET A 152 14.04 -10.69 4.50
C MET A 152 12.79 -10.08 5.11
N TRP A 153 11.70 -10.82 5.02
CA TRP A 153 10.36 -10.41 5.41
C TRP A 153 9.89 -11.19 6.62
N MET A 154 9.06 -10.57 7.46
CA MET A 154 8.19 -11.34 8.34
C MET A 154 7.14 -12.06 7.50
N SER A 155 6.95 -13.36 7.74
CA SER A 155 5.95 -14.20 7.05
C SER A 155 4.51 -13.80 7.40
N VAL A 156 4.31 -13.18 8.57
CA VAL A 156 3.02 -12.66 9.05
C VAL A 156 3.06 -11.13 9.14
N ASP A 157 1.90 -10.51 9.07
CA ASP A 157 1.74 -9.11 9.49
C ASP A 157 1.59 -8.98 11.01
N THR A 158 1.52 -7.75 11.52
CA THR A 158 1.37 -7.51 12.97
C THR A 158 -0.02 -7.83 13.52
N GLY A 159 -1.01 -8.13 12.66
CA GLY A 159 -2.37 -8.46 13.06
C GLY A 159 -3.18 -7.30 13.64
N GLU A 160 -2.67 -6.08 13.57
CA GLU A 160 -3.35 -4.87 14.03
C GLU A 160 -3.22 -3.73 13.02
N ALA A 161 -4.15 -2.77 13.09
CA ALA A 161 -4.13 -1.55 12.31
C ALA A 161 -3.74 -0.37 13.20
N VAL A 162 -2.72 0.39 12.78
CA VAL A 162 -2.16 1.51 13.52
C VAL A 162 -1.97 2.72 12.63
N ASN A 163 -1.80 3.90 13.23
CA ASN A 163 -1.46 5.09 12.45
C ASN A 163 -0.02 5.00 11.93
N TRP A 164 0.35 5.89 11.00
CA TRP A 164 1.64 5.78 10.31
C TRP A 164 2.86 6.04 11.22
N GLU A 165 2.72 6.90 12.23
CA GLU A 165 3.80 7.14 13.21
C GLU A 165 4.01 5.93 14.11
N GLU A 166 2.90 5.34 14.60
CA GLU A 166 2.93 4.09 15.36
C GLU A 166 3.54 2.94 14.54
N ALA A 167 3.21 2.83 13.25
CA ALA A 167 3.81 1.86 12.34
C ALA A 167 5.34 1.96 12.27
N LEU A 168 5.88 3.18 12.18
CA LEU A 168 7.34 3.40 12.20
C LEU A 168 7.95 2.99 13.54
N ILE A 169 7.32 3.38 14.65
CA ILE A 169 7.79 3.06 16.01
C ILE A 169 7.76 1.54 16.23
N GLN A 170 6.72 0.84 15.79
CA GLN A 170 6.63 -0.62 15.88
C GLN A 170 7.74 -1.30 15.09
N ALA A 171 8.01 -0.82 13.89
CA ALA A 171 9.07 -1.36 13.05
C ALA A 171 10.45 -1.21 13.70
N GLU A 172 10.79 0.01 14.13
CA GLU A 172 12.10 0.34 14.73
C GLU A 172 12.37 -0.38 16.05
N ASN A 173 11.32 -0.71 16.81
CA ASN A 173 11.44 -1.41 18.10
C ASN A 173 11.23 -2.93 17.98
N SER A 174 11.06 -3.46 16.77
CA SER A 174 10.76 -4.88 16.59
C SER A 174 12.02 -5.73 16.80
N GLU A 175 11.91 -6.72 17.68
CA GLU A 175 12.87 -7.82 17.82
C GLU A 175 12.18 -9.13 17.46
N PHE A 176 12.56 -9.74 16.35
CA PHE A 176 11.93 -10.96 15.84
C PHE A 176 12.93 -11.86 15.15
N ALA A 177 12.79 -13.17 15.36
CA ALA A 177 13.65 -14.22 14.79
C ALA A 177 15.18 -13.99 15.02
N GLY A 178 15.55 -13.27 16.09
CA GLY A 178 16.94 -12.94 16.41
C GLY A 178 17.49 -11.67 15.74
N TYR A 179 16.63 -10.89 15.08
CA TYR A 179 16.99 -9.64 14.40
C TYR A 179 16.25 -8.45 15.04
N SER A 180 16.91 -7.30 15.05
CA SER A 180 16.43 -6.03 15.65
C SER A 180 16.53 -4.85 14.69
N ASP A 181 16.79 -5.11 13.41
CA ASP A 181 16.96 -4.15 12.32
C ASP A 181 15.78 -4.22 11.33
N TRP A 182 14.61 -4.58 11.84
CA TRP A 182 13.36 -4.52 11.10
C TRP A 182 12.96 -3.08 10.83
N ARG A 183 12.29 -2.87 9.70
CA ARG A 183 11.81 -1.56 9.27
C ARG A 183 10.50 -1.71 8.50
N LEU A 184 9.79 -0.58 8.38
CA LEU A 184 8.64 -0.47 7.51
C LEU A 184 9.15 -0.44 6.05
N PRO A 185 8.61 -1.29 5.15
CA PRO A 185 9.04 -1.34 3.76
C PRO A 185 8.72 -0.02 3.05
N ASP A 186 9.55 0.36 2.08
CA ASP A 186 9.13 1.40 1.14
C ASP A 186 8.05 0.86 0.17
N VAL A 187 7.43 1.75 -0.60
CA VAL A 187 6.31 1.37 -1.47
C VAL A 187 6.72 0.38 -2.57
N LYS A 188 7.97 0.42 -3.04
CA LYS A 188 8.46 -0.49 -4.09
C LYS A 188 8.76 -1.86 -3.53
N GLU A 189 9.32 -1.92 -2.33
CA GLU A 189 9.56 -3.18 -1.63
C GLU A 189 8.24 -3.87 -1.30
N LEU A 190 7.25 -3.14 -0.78
CA LEU A 190 5.96 -3.76 -0.48
C LEU A 190 5.21 -4.18 -1.75
N GLN A 191 5.37 -3.43 -2.86
CA GLN A 191 4.85 -3.82 -4.16
C GLN A 191 5.53 -5.10 -4.70
N SER A 192 6.82 -5.34 -4.39
CA SER A 192 7.56 -6.47 -4.98
C SER A 192 7.06 -7.84 -4.52
N ILE A 193 6.27 -7.88 -3.44
CA ILE A 193 5.67 -9.12 -2.91
C ILE A 193 4.20 -9.29 -3.31
N ILE A 194 3.65 -8.42 -4.16
CA ILE A 194 2.28 -8.59 -4.66
C ILE A 194 2.24 -9.69 -5.72
N ASP A 195 1.27 -10.60 -5.60
CA ASP A 195 0.90 -11.56 -6.63
C ASP A 195 -0.35 -11.10 -7.39
N TYR A 196 -0.17 -10.76 -8.67
CA TYR A 196 -1.25 -10.34 -9.57
C TYR A 196 -1.94 -11.51 -10.28
N SER A 197 -1.72 -12.76 -9.85
CA SER A 197 -2.29 -13.98 -10.47
C SER A 197 -3.81 -14.15 -10.27
N GLY A 198 -4.43 -13.34 -9.41
CA GLY A 198 -5.89 -13.32 -9.23
C GLY A 198 -6.41 -14.02 -7.96
N SER A 199 -5.59 -14.12 -6.90
CA SER A 199 -6.01 -14.65 -5.60
C SER A 199 -6.25 -13.54 -4.56
N TYR A 200 -7.03 -13.87 -3.54
CA TYR A 200 -7.06 -13.15 -2.28
C TYR A 200 -6.45 -13.98 -1.14
N PRO A 201 -5.58 -13.39 -0.30
CA PRO A 201 -4.86 -12.14 -0.55
C PRO A 201 -3.95 -12.25 -1.79
N ALA A 202 -3.64 -11.12 -2.41
CA ALA A 202 -2.79 -10.99 -3.60
C ALA A 202 -1.30 -11.02 -3.25
N ILE A 203 -0.88 -12.13 -2.65
CA ILE A 203 0.50 -12.45 -2.22
C ILE A 203 0.70 -13.96 -2.35
N ASP A 204 1.94 -14.41 -2.46
CA ASP A 204 2.25 -15.84 -2.43
C ASP A 204 1.90 -16.46 -1.05
N GLN A 205 0.76 -17.15 -1.00
CA GLN A 205 0.19 -17.70 0.22
C GLN A 205 0.93 -18.93 0.75
N ASP A 206 1.86 -19.50 -0.04
CA ASP A 206 2.73 -20.57 0.45
C ASP A 206 3.83 -20.02 1.38
N PHE A 207 4.14 -18.72 1.29
CA PHE A 207 5.19 -18.06 2.09
C PHE A 207 4.65 -17.01 3.07
N PHE A 208 3.51 -16.38 2.76
CA PHE A 208 3.01 -15.26 3.54
C PHE A 208 1.56 -15.46 3.99
N THR A 209 1.30 -15.03 5.23
CA THR A 209 -0.05 -14.97 5.80
C THR A 209 -0.44 -13.52 6.03
N CYS A 210 -1.63 -13.14 5.57
CA CYS A 210 -2.27 -11.87 5.89
C CYS A 210 -3.40 -12.09 6.90
N THR A 211 -3.57 -11.19 7.85
CA THR A 211 -4.68 -11.23 8.80
C THR A 211 -6.01 -10.96 8.09
N GLU A 212 -6.88 -11.97 8.05
CA GLU A 212 -8.22 -11.89 7.48
C GLU A 212 -9.20 -11.30 8.51
N LEU A 213 -9.92 -10.26 8.11
CA LEU A 213 -10.88 -9.52 8.95
C LEU A 213 -12.30 -10.03 8.76
N ALA A 214 -12.62 -10.35 7.51
CA ALA A 214 -13.83 -11.00 7.04
C ALA A 214 -13.50 -11.71 5.73
N GLU A 215 -14.45 -12.46 5.17
CA GLU A 215 -14.26 -13.22 3.93
C GLU A 215 -13.70 -12.32 2.80
N ASN A 216 -12.45 -12.59 2.40
CA ASN A 216 -11.69 -11.82 1.40
C ASN A 216 -11.35 -10.36 1.78
N GLU A 217 -11.54 -9.98 3.04
CA GLU A 217 -11.25 -8.64 3.56
C GLU A 217 -9.99 -8.68 4.44
N PHE A 218 -8.99 -7.88 4.06
CA PHE A 218 -7.68 -7.81 4.71
C PHE A 218 -7.34 -6.36 5.04
N TYR A 219 -6.40 -6.15 5.95
CA TYR A 219 -5.84 -4.81 6.17
C TYR A 219 -5.24 -4.23 4.88
N TYR A 220 -5.22 -2.90 4.80
CA TYR A 220 -4.22 -2.22 4.00
C TYR A 220 -2.88 -2.18 4.75
N TYR A 221 -1.79 -1.98 4.03
CA TYR A 221 -0.45 -2.07 4.61
C TYR A 221 0.33 -0.79 4.38
N TRP A 222 0.75 -0.15 5.47
CA TRP A 222 1.57 1.05 5.40
C TRP A 222 2.93 0.79 4.76
N THR A 223 3.43 1.81 4.08
CA THR A 223 4.82 1.89 3.63
C THR A 223 5.51 3.06 4.33
N SER A 224 6.84 3.07 4.38
CA SER A 224 7.63 4.21 4.86
C SER A 224 7.66 5.39 3.87
N THR A 225 7.04 5.25 2.69
CA THR A 225 7.10 6.26 1.64
C THR A 225 6.01 7.31 1.83
N SER A 226 6.40 8.58 2.03
CA SER A 226 5.46 9.70 2.06
C SER A 226 4.86 9.95 0.67
N ALA A 227 3.57 10.32 0.63
CA ALA A 227 2.89 10.72 -0.59
C ALA A 227 2.74 12.25 -0.62
N TYR A 228 2.95 12.83 -1.80
CA TYR A 228 2.82 14.26 -2.06
C TYR A 228 1.93 14.45 -3.28
N PHE A 229 0.85 15.22 -3.12
CA PHE A 229 -0.18 15.33 -4.16
C PHE A 229 -0.49 16.78 -4.53
N ASN A 230 -0.49 17.70 -3.57
CA ASN A 230 -0.75 19.11 -3.80
C ASN A 230 0.36 20.00 -3.19
N GLU A 231 0.68 21.10 -3.87
CA GLU A 231 1.55 22.16 -3.32
C GLU A 231 1.03 22.77 -2.02
N GLY A 232 -0.29 22.72 -1.78
CA GLY A 232 -0.92 23.12 -0.53
C GLY A 232 -0.62 22.21 0.66
N ASP A 233 -0.14 20.99 0.44
CA ASP A 233 0.08 19.97 1.48
C ASP A 233 1.45 20.13 2.15
N VAL A 234 1.65 21.28 2.79
CA VAL A 234 2.94 21.72 3.36
C VAL A 234 3.56 20.80 4.43
N LEU A 235 2.80 19.83 4.96
CA LEU A 235 3.25 18.89 6.00
C LEU A 235 3.40 17.44 5.53
N ASN A 236 3.30 17.15 4.22
CA ASN A 236 3.28 15.78 3.68
C ASN A 236 2.34 14.86 4.50
N PRO A 237 1.05 15.20 4.58
CA PRO A 237 0.12 14.56 5.51
C PRO A 237 -0.21 13.12 5.12
N PHE A 238 0.29 12.62 3.98
CA PHE A 238 -0.05 11.32 3.41
C PHE A 238 1.15 10.37 3.37
N ALA A 239 0.87 9.08 3.46
CA ALA A 239 1.80 8.00 3.17
C ALA A 239 1.16 6.98 2.21
N TRP A 240 2.00 6.31 1.41
CA TRP A 240 1.54 5.24 0.53
C TRP A 240 1.20 3.99 1.35
N TYR A 241 0.15 3.30 0.93
CA TYR A 241 -0.22 1.96 1.36
C TYR A 241 -0.41 1.04 0.15
N VAL A 242 -0.35 -0.26 0.42
CA VAL A 242 -0.65 -1.32 -0.55
C VAL A 242 -1.81 -2.16 -0.03
N ALA A 243 -2.74 -2.52 -0.91
CA ALA A 243 -3.86 -3.40 -0.59
C ALA A 243 -3.63 -4.80 -1.16
N PHE A 244 -3.67 -5.83 -0.32
CA PHE A 244 -3.59 -7.23 -0.76
C PHE A 244 -4.97 -7.88 -0.94
N GLY A 245 -6.03 -7.28 -0.38
CA GLY A 245 -7.42 -7.67 -0.54
C GLY A 245 -8.20 -6.70 -1.43
N PHE A 246 -9.50 -6.55 -1.16
CA PHE A 246 -10.30 -5.47 -1.74
C PHE A 246 -9.67 -4.10 -1.49
N ALA A 247 -9.69 -3.23 -2.50
CA ALA A 247 -9.25 -1.85 -2.40
C ALA A 247 -10.39 -0.92 -2.78
N VAL A 248 -11.16 -0.52 -1.76
CA VAL A 248 -12.46 0.12 -1.94
C VAL A 248 -12.37 1.64 -2.08
N ASP A 249 -13.36 2.21 -2.76
CA ASP A 249 -13.62 3.65 -2.78
C ASP A 249 -14.46 4.11 -1.57
N ASP A 250 -14.88 5.38 -1.58
CA ASP A 250 -15.72 5.98 -0.54
C ASP A 250 -17.15 5.41 -0.48
N THR A 251 -17.54 4.59 -1.45
CA THR A 251 -18.81 3.86 -1.47
C THR A 251 -18.69 2.42 -0.96
N GLY A 252 -17.46 1.96 -0.68
CA GLY A 252 -17.17 0.57 -0.30
C GLY A 252 -17.04 -0.37 -1.50
N SER A 253 -16.98 0.15 -2.72
CA SER A 253 -16.87 -0.67 -3.94
C SER A 253 -15.40 -0.92 -4.29
N ASP A 254 -15.01 -2.15 -4.62
CA ASP A 254 -13.64 -2.52 -5.04
C ASP A 254 -13.29 -1.97 -6.43
N TYR A 255 -13.04 -0.66 -6.51
CA TYR A 255 -12.67 0.02 -7.74
C TYR A 255 -11.19 0.00 -8.04
N HIS A 256 -10.34 -0.36 -7.07
CA HIS A 256 -8.90 -0.25 -7.20
C HIS A 256 -8.19 -1.60 -7.28
N GLY A 257 -8.80 -2.66 -6.76
CA GLY A 257 -8.34 -4.04 -6.85
C GLY A 257 -7.17 -4.41 -5.94
N ALA A 258 -7.07 -5.70 -5.65
CA ALA A 258 -5.92 -6.32 -4.99
C ALA A 258 -4.61 -5.99 -5.73
N GLY A 259 -3.58 -5.54 -5.02
CA GLY A 259 -2.37 -4.99 -5.61
C GLY A 259 -2.43 -3.49 -5.92
N GLY A 260 -3.48 -2.81 -5.49
CA GLY A 260 -3.60 -1.37 -5.56
C GLY A 260 -2.57 -0.65 -4.68
N VAL A 261 -1.93 0.38 -5.25
CA VAL A 261 -1.02 1.30 -4.55
C VAL A 261 -1.69 2.66 -4.48
N ARG A 262 -1.99 3.10 -3.26
CA ARG A 262 -2.75 4.33 -2.95
C ARG A 262 -2.14 5.01 -1.73
N PHE A 263 -2.67 6.17 -1.34
CA PHE A 263 -2.22 6.86 -0.15
C PHE A 263 -3.38 7.21 0.78
N SER A 264 -3.06 7.41 2.05
CA SER A 264 -4.01 7.88 3.06
C SER A 264 -3.32 8.82 4.05
N PRO A 265 -4.11 9.62 4.80
CA PRO A 265 -3.57 10.47 5.84
C PRO A 265 -2.80 9.65 6.89
N LYS A 266 -1.67 10.19 7.33
CA LYS A 266 -0.78 9.55 8.31
C LYS A 266 -1.40 9.41 9.71
N TYR A 267 -2.37 10.26 10.04
CA TYR A 267 -2.99 10.34 11.36
C TYR A 267 -4.50 10.60 11.25
N PRO A 268 -5.31 10.07 12.20
CA PRO A 268 -6.78 10.17 12.14
C PRO A 268 -7.34 11.59 12.18
N GLU A 269 -6.65 12.53 12.83
CA GLU A 269 -7.09 13.91 12.98
C GLU A 269 -6.70 14.80 11.80
N SER A 270 -6.16 14.23 10.72
CA SER A 270 -5.76 14.99 9.54
C SER A 270 -6.96 15.67 8.89
N GLU A 271 -6.87 16.99 8.71
CA GLU A 271 -7.82 17.75 7.89
C GLU A 271 -7.52 17.63 6.38
N ALA A 272 -6.40 16.99 6.00
CA ALA A 272 -6.05 16.78 4.61
C ALA A 272 -6.96 15.72 3.99
N LEU A 273 -7.67 16.10 2.93
CA LEU A 273 -8.56 15.21 2.20
C LEU A 273 -7.75 14.35 1.23
N GLY A 274 -7.78 13.03 1.39
CA GLY A 274 -7.15 12.10 0.46
C GLY A 274 -8.02 11.80 -0.77
N GLU A 275 -7.84 10.63 -1.38
CA GLU A 275 -8.52 10.23 -2.62
C GLU A 275 -9.84 9.47 -2.39
N GLY A 276 -10.44 9.57 -1.20
CA GLY A 276 -11.67 8.87 -0.84
C GLY A 276 -11.43 7.41 -0.43
N GLY A 277 -12.27 6.90 0.48
CA GLY A 277 -12.01 5.62 1.16
C GLY A 277 -10.79 5.66 2.09
N ASP A 278 -10.37 6.86 2.51
CA ASP A 278 -9.18 7.10 3.31
C ASP A 278 -9.20 6.29 4.60
N ASN A 279 -8.09 5.59 4.86
CA ASN A 279 -7.89 4.84 6.08
C ASN A 279 -6.63 5.33 6.78
N SER A 280 -6.80 5.95 7.93
CA SER A 280 -5.69 6.45 8.76
C SER A 280 -5.10 5.36 9.66
N LEU A 281 -5.69 4.16 9.67
CA LEU A 281 -5.20 2.99 10.41
C LEU A 281 -4.99 1.83 9.44
N ASN A 282 -3.73 1.46 9.22
CA ASN A 282 -3.35 0.35 8.34
C ASN A 282 -2.37 -0.57 9.09
N SER A 283 -2.27 -1.82 8.67
CA SER A 283 -1.35 -2.79 9.26
C SER A 283 0.07 -2.63 8.70
N VAL A 284 1.01 -3.41 9.23
CA VAL A 284 2.41 -3.40 8.79
C VAL A 284 2.91 -4.82 8.58
N ARG A 285 3.71 -4.99 7.52
CA ARG A 285 4.55 -6.17 7.30
C ARG A 285 5.99 -5.70 7.28
N LEU A 286 6.77 -6.17 8.24
CA LEU A 286 8.13 -5.67 8.41
C LEU A 286 9.11 -6.38 7.48
N VAL A 287 10.11 -5.62 7.06
CA VAL A 287 11.20 -6.08 6.20
C VAL A 287 12.53 -5.68 6.82
N ARG A 288 13.59 -6.41 6.48
CA ARG A 288 14.98 -6.03 6.73
C ARG A 288 15.83 -6.36 5.51
N THR A 289 16.99 -5.72 5.42
CA THR A 289 17.98 -6.05 4.39
C THR A 289 18.92 -7.13 4.94
N ILE A 290 19.22 -8.14 4.13
CA ILE A 290 20.18 -9.17 4.50
C ILE A 290 21.58 -8.55 4.40
N SER A 291 22.24 -8.36 5.54
CA SER A 291 23.65 -7.94 5.57
C SER A 291 24.55 -9.11 5.16
N GLU A 292 25.45 -8.87 4.20
CA GLU A 292 26.53 -9.79 3.81
C GLU A 292 27.45 -10.21 4.97
#